data_AF-A0A256W7M5-F1
#
_entry.id   AF-A0A256W7M5-F1
#
_cell.length_a   1.000
_cell.length_b   1.000
_cell.length_c   1.000
_cell.angle_alpha   90.00
_cell.angle_beta   90.00
_cell.angle_gamma   90.00
#
_symmetry.space_group_name_H-M   'P 1'
#
loop_
_entity.id
_entity.type
_entity.pdbx_description
1 polymer ?
#
loop_
_entity_poly.entity_id
_entity_poly.type
_entity_poly.pdbx_seq_one_letter_code
_entity_poly.pdbx_strand_id
1 'polypeptide(L)' 'MSNKRELYFYKSYFEEFYEEQNKKVKTKILWTLRIIQQLDRVPEIYLKHLKNTAGIYEIRVH' A
#
# COMPACT_ATOMS: atom_id res chain seq x y z
N MET A 1 -17.13 -8.90 4.50
CA MET A 1 -16.41 -7.79 5.17
C MET A 1 -16.35 -6.64 4.19
N SER A 2 -16.77 -5.44 4.59
CA SER A 2 -16.69 -4.24 3.74
C SER A 2 -15.29 -3.65 3.79
N ASN A 3 -14.82 -3.14 2.66
CA ASN A 3 -13.57 -2.37 2.59
C ASN A 3 -13.73 -1.09 3.43
N LYS A 4 -12.68 -0.73 4.19
CA LYS A 4 -12.64 0.48 5.02
C LYS A 4 -12.07 1.68 4.28
N ARG A 5 -11.29 1.43 3.23
CA ARG A 5 -10.67 2.45 2.37
C ARG A 5 -10.82 2.06 0.90
N GLU A 6 -10.81 3.07 0.05
CA GLU A 6 -10.70 2.89 -1.39
C GLU A 6 -9.24 3.03 -1.82
N LEU A 7 -8.86 2.33 -2.88
CA LEU A 7 -7.51 2.33 -3.42
C LEU A 7 -7.59 2.84 -4.86
N TYR A 8 -6.80 3.86 -5.17
CA TYR A 8 -6.68 4.42 -6.51
C TYR A 8 -5.21 4.45 -6.90
N PHE A 9 -4.93 4.07 -8.14
CA PHE A 9 -3.60 4.22 -8.72
C PHE A 9 -3.55 5.51 -9.52
N TYR A 10 -2.48 6.28 -9.32
CA TYR A 10 -2.26 7.53 -10.03
C TYR A 10 -1.42 7.28 -11.27
N LYS A 11 -2.01 7.49 -12.46
CA LYS A 11 -1.40 7.19 -13.76
C LYS A 11 -0.90 5.75 -13.82
N SER A 12 0.16 5.48 -14.59
CA SER A 12 0.77 4.17 -14.78
C SER A 12 1.94 3.86 -13.84
N TYR A 13 2.37 4.80 -12.98
CA TYR A 13 3.59 4.64 -12.19
C TYR A 13 3.61 3.38 -11.32
N PHE A 14 2.48 3.09 -10.66
CA PHE A 14 2.40 1.89 -9.83
C PHE A 14 2.36 0.62 -10.67
N GLU A 15 1.63 0.63 -11.79
CA GLU A 15 1.48 -0.54 -12.66
C GLU A 15 2.82 -0.92 -13.31
N GLU A 16 3.55 0.07 -13.84
CA GLU A 16 4.90 -0.10 -14.39
C GLU A 16 5.85 -0.66 -13.32
N PHE A 17 5.91 -0.05 -12.14
CA PHE A 17 6.71 -0.54 -11.02
C PHE A 17 6.33 -1.96 -10.61
N TYR A 18 5.02 -2.24 -10.50
CA TYR A 18 4.51 -3.53 -10.06
C TYR A 18 4.87 -4.62 -11.06
N GLU A 19 4.74 -4.36 -12.36
CA GLU A 19 5.00 -5.35 -13.41
C GLU A 19 6.46 -5.81 -13.45
N GLU A 20 7.41 -4.93 -13.13
CA GLU A 20 8.83 -5.24 -13.00
C GLU A 20 9.17 -6.15 -11.81
N GLN A 21 8.25 -6.31 -10.84
CA GLN A 21 8.52 -7.11 -9.64
C GLN A 21 8.37 -8.61 -9.89
N ASN A 22 9.20 -9.40 -9.21
CA ASN A 22 9.04 -10.85 -9.21
C ASN A 22 7.75 -11.29 -8.48
N LYS A 23 7.29 -12.51 -8.74
CA LYS A 23 6.05 -13.08 -8.18
C LYS A 23 5.97 -12.97 -6.64
N LYS A 24 7.09 -13.20 -5.94
CA LYS A 24 7.12 -13.14 -4.47
C LYS A 24 6.88 -11.73 -3.96
N VAL A 25 7.50 -10.73 -4.59
CA VAL A 25 7.32 -9.31 -4.25
C VAL A 25 5.91 -8.84 -4.62
N LYS A 26 5.41 -9.19 -5.81
CA LYS A 26 4.02 -8.93 -6.23
C LYS A 26 3.01 -9.39 -5.17
N THR A 27 3.14 -10.63 -4.67
CA THR A 27 2.28 -11.16 -3.60
C THR A 27 2.33 -10.33 -2.32
N LYS A 28 3.53 -9.89 -1.89
CA LYS A 28 3.69 -9.06 -0.69
C LYS A 28 3.05 -7.69 -0.84
N ILE A 29 3.19 -7.06 -2.02
CA ILE A 29 2.56 -5.78 -2.33
C ILE A 29 1.04 -5.92 -2.22
N LEU A 30 0.43 -6.88 -2.92
CA LEU A 30 -1.02 -7.09 -2.90
C LEU A 30 -1.54 -7.40 -1.49
N TRP A 31 -0.81 -8.20 -0.72
CA TRP A 31 -1.17 -8.51 0.66
C TRP A 31 -1.15 -7.25 1.54
N THR A 32 -0.12 -6.40 1.39
CA THR A 32 0.01 -5.15 2.15
C THR A 32 -1.13 -4.17 1.80
N LEU A 33 -1.46 -4.03 0.52
CA LEU A 33 -2.59 -3.20 0.06
C LEU A 33 -3.92 -3.69 0.64
N ARG A 34 -4.13 -5.01 0.69
CA ARG A 34 -5.32 -5.60 1.30
C ARG A 34 -5.44 -5.28 2.79
N ILE A 35 -4.35 -5.35 3.53
CA ILE A 35 -4.33 -5.01 4.97
C ILE A 35 -4.71 -3.54 5.18
N ILE A 36 -4.13 -2.64 4.39
CA ILE A 36 -4.47 -1.20 4.42
C ILE A 36 -5.94 -0.96 4.10
N GLN A 37 -6.49 -1.72 3.15
CA GLN A 37 -7.88 -1.58 2.72
C GLN A 37 -8.89 -2.09 3.76
N GLN A 38 -8.55 -3.14 4.51
CA GLN A 38 -9.51 -3.87 5.36
C GLN A 38 -9.46 -3.48 6.84
N LEU A 39 -8.29 -3.07 7.36
CA LEU A 39 -8.16 -2.74 8.78
C LEU A 39 -8.64 -1.32 9.07
N ASP A 40 -9.38 -1.13 10.16
CA ASP A 40 -9.74 0.21 10.61
C ASP A 40 -8.51 1.00 11.09
N ARG A 41 -7.67 0.37 11.91
CA ARG A 41 -6.37 0.90 12.37
C ARG A 41 -5.24 0.11 11.73
N VAL A 42 -4.44 0.77 10.90
CA VAL A 42 -3.34 0.12 10.18
C VAL A 42 -2.05 0.23 11.01
N PRO A 43 -1.33 -0.89 11.25
CA PRO A 43 -0.03 -0.85 11.90
C PRO A 43 1.00 -0.02 11.12
N GLU A 44 1.85 0.73 11.84
CA GLU A 44 2.89 1.58 11.23
C GLU A 44 3.92 0.77 10.41
N ILE A 45 4.10 -0.52 10.72
CA ILE A 45 4.94 -1.43 9.93
C ILE A 45 4.45 -1.60 8.49
N TYR A 46 3.20 -1.26 8.18
CA TYR A 46 2.63 -1.34 6.82
C TYR A 46 2.29 0.03 6.22
N LEU A 47 1.89 1.00 7.04
CA LEU A 47 1.53 2.35 6.60
C LEU A 47 2.09 3.38 7.58
N LYS A 48 3.15 4.07 7.18
CA LYS A 48 3.86 5.02 8.04
C LYS A 48 3.70 6.45 7.55
N HIS A 49 3.44 7.36 8.47
CA HIS A 49 3.39 8.78 8.16
C HIS A 49 4.79 9.35 7.87
N LEU A 50 4.94 10.10 6.78
CA LEU A 50 6.17 10.81 6.49
C LEU A 50 6.26 12.08 7.34
N LYS A 51 7.31 12.17 8.16
CA LYS A 51 7.56 13.36 9.01
C LYS A 51 7.74 14.60 8.14
N ASN A 52 7.27 15.75 8.65
CA ASN A 52 7.34 17.04 7.97
C ASN A 52 6.57 17.11 6.63
N THR A 53 5.60 16.23 6.43
CA THR A 53 4.65 16.29 5.31
C THR A 53 3.22 16.42 5.85
N ALA A 54 2.32 16.98 5.05
CA ALA A 54 0.91 17.06 5.39
C ALA A 54 0.17 15.88 4.75
N GLY A 55 -0.11 14.84 5.54
CA GLY A 55 -0.98 13.73 5.13
C GLY A 55 -0.37 12.77 4.12
N ILE A 56 0.96 12.77 3.94
CA ILE A 56 1.65 11.81 3.09
C ILE A 56 2.10 10.61 3.92
N TYR A 57 1.83 9.42 3.41
CA TYR A 57 2.18 8.16 4.04
C TYR A 57 2.99 7.30 3.07
N GLU A 58 3.93 6.52 3.61
CA GLU A 58 4.66 5.48 2.89
C GLU A 58 4.05 4.10 3.20
N ILE A 59 3.85 3.30 2.16
CA ILE A 59 3.49 1.89 2.29
C ILE A 59 4.78 1.07 2.40
N ARG A 60 4.88 0.26 3.46
CA ARG A 60 6.04 -0.58 3.75
C ARG A 60 5.72 -2.04 3.45
N VAL A 61 6.41 -2.58 2.44
CA VAL A 61 6.24 -3.97 2.00
C VAL A 61 7.40 -4.81 2.53
N HIS A 62 7.09 -5.73 3.46
CA HIS A 62 8.08 -6.57 4.15
C HIS A 62 8.25 -7.96 3.55
#